data_AF-A0A2E6VLK9-F1
#
_entry.id   AF-A0A2E6VLK9-F1
#
_cell.length_a   1.000
_cell.length_b   1.000
_cell.length_c   1.000
_cell.angle_alpha   90.00
_cell.angle_beta   90.00
_cell.angle_gamma   90.00
#
_symmetry.space_group_name_H-M   'P 1'
#
loop_
_entity.id
_entity.type
_entity.pdbx_description
1 polymer ?
#
loop_
_entity_poly.entity_id
_entity_poly.type
_entity_poly.pdbx_seq_one_letter_code
_entity_poly.pdbx_strand_id
1 'polypeptide(L)'
;MKDPAWIKTVPQPEWNEDPLLNSLLEQVKDKENGLVDNIMAVHSINPKSLEAHNAVYSSAMTGTASLRKVERELIALVVSLENHCHY
;
A
#
# COMPACT_ATOMS: atom_id res chain seq x y z
N MET A 1 19.44 0.00 0.21
CA MET A 1 18.08 0.21 -0.31
C MET A 1 17.78 1.69 -0.12
N LYS A 2 17.35 2.40 -1.16
CA LYS A 2 17.05 3.84 -1.05
C LYS A 2 15.88 4.00 -0.07
N ASP A 3 15.97 4.93 0.87
CA ASP A 3 14.90 5.14 1.84
C ASP A 3 13.57 5.41 1.10
N PRO A 4 12.49 4.68 1.42
CA PRO A 4 11.24 4.75 0.68
C PRO A 4 10.51 6.09 0.85
N ALA A 5 10.84 6.84 1.90
CA ALA A 5 10.22 8.10 2.25
C ALA A 5 11.16 8.98 3.10
N TRP A 6 10.77 10.24 3.35
CA TRP A 6 11.48 11.16 4.24
C TRP A 6 11.20 10.94 5.74
N ILE A 7 10.29 10.02 6.07
CA ILE A 7 9.98 9.63 7.44
C ILE A 7 10.65 8.30 7.77
N LYS A 8 10.82 8.03 9.06
CA LYS A 8 11.24 6.70 9.51
C LYS A 8 10.14 5.68 9.19
N THR A 9 10.56 4.51 8.74
CA THR A 9 9.71 3.33 8.52
C THR A 9 10.31 2.14 9.25
N VAL A 10 9.48 1.20 9.68
CA VAL A 10 9.95 -0.10 10.20
C VAL A 10 10.31 -0.99 9.00
N PRO A 11 11.56 -1.50 8.90
CA PRO A 11 11.96 -2.43 7.85
C PRO A 11 11.06 -3.67 7.83
N GLN A 12 10.62 -4.12 6.64
CA GLN A 12 9.73 -5.27 6.51
C GLN A 12 10.16 -6.53 7.30
N PRO A 13 11.46 -6.92 7.38
CA PRO A 13 11.87 -8.08 8.17
C PRO A 13 11.50 -7.99 9.66
N GLU A 14 11.43 -6.77 10.21
CA GLU A 14 11.10 -6.50 11.62
C GLU A 14 9.59 -6.50 11.88
N TRP A 15 8.74 -6.54 10.84
CA TRP A 15 7.28 -6.53 11.02
C TRP A 15 6.76 -7.75 11.76
N ASN A 16 7.48 -8.88 11.69
CA ASN A 16 7.11 -10.10 12.42
C ASN A 16 7.23 -9.94 13.94
N GLU A 17 8.00 -8.95 14.41
CA GLU A 17 8.22 -8.68 15.83
C GLU A 17 7.11 -7.79 16.42
N ASP A 18 6.39 -7.03 15.59
CA ASP A 18 5.23 -6.23 15.98
C ASP A 18 3.92 -7.00 15.70
N PRO A 19 3.12 -7.35 16.72
CA PRO A 19 1.90 -8.14 16.52
C PRO A 19 0.87 -7.51 15.57
N LEU A 20 0.77 -6.18 15.54
CA LEU A 20 -0.18 -5.47 14.69
C LEU A 20 0.30 -5.46 13.23
N LEU A 21 1.57 -5.18 12.99
CA LEU A 21 2.14 -5.22 11.62
C LEU A 21 2.14 -6.65 11.07
N ASN A 22 2.52 -7.64 11.89
CA ASN A 22 2.51 -9.05 11.50
C ASN A 22 1.10 -9.50 11.05
N SER A 23 0.05 -9.05 11.75
CA SER A 23 -1.34 -9.39 11.40
C SER A 23 -1.81 -8.82 10.04
N LEU A 24 -1.14 -7.76 9.56
CA LEU A 24 -1.47 -7.07 8.32
C LEU A 24 -0.59 -7.52 7.14
N LEU A 25 0.55 -8.16 7.39
CA LEU A 25 1.56 -8.46 6.38
C LEU A 25 1.01 -9.25 5.18
N GLU A 26 0.25 -10.31 5.43
CA GLU A 26 -0.34 -11.14 4.37
C GLU A 26 -1.37 -10.38 3.50
N GLN A 27 -1.95 -9.31 4.03
CA GLN A 27 -2.96 -8.53 3.32
C GLN A 27 -2.33 -7.51 2.37
N VAL A 28 -1.13 -7.02 2.68
CA VAL A 28 -0.50 -5.89 1.98
C VAL A 28 0.77 -6.27 1.21
N LYS A 29 1.33 -7.46 1.44
CA LYS A 29 2.47 -7.93 0.64
C LYS A 29 2.02 -8.28 -0.79
N ASP A 30 2.86 -7.97 -1.75
CA ASP A 30 2.72 -8.47 -3.10
C ASP A 30 2.84 -10.00 -3.13
N LYS A 31 1.98 -10.65 -3.91
CA LYS A 31 1.89 -12.12 -3.91
C LYS A 31 2.97 -12.78 -4.76
N GLU A 32 3.59 -12.05 -5.68
CA GLU A 32 4.61 -12.58 -6.58
C GLU A 32 6.00 -12.52 -5.95
N ASN A 33 6.33 -11.39 -5.31
CA ASN A 33 7.65 -11.16 -4.74
C ASN A 33 7.69 -11.15 -3.19
N GLY A 34 6.54 -11.11 -2.52
CA GLY A 34 6.45 -11.14 -1.05
C GLY A 34 6.88 -9.85 -0.35
N LEU A 35 7.13 -8.78 -1.10
CA LEU A 35 7.53 -7.48 -0.58
C LEU A 35 6.31 -6.60 -0.32
N VAL A 36 6.44 -5.67 0.63
CA VAL A 36 5.43 -4.65 0.88
C VAL A 36 5.79 -3.40 0.07
N ASP A 37 4.85 -2.92 -0.75
CA ASP A 37 5.04 -1.69 -1.52
C ASP A 37 5.33 -0.50 -0.60
N ASN A 38 6.19 0.42 -1.03
CA ASN A 38 6.59 1.55 -0.19
C ASN A 38 5.39 2.37 0.31
N ILE A 39 4.33 2.54 -0.50
CA ILE A 39 3.10 3.25 -0.10
C ILE A 39 2.37 2.60 1.08
N MET A 40 2.51 1.29 1.27
CA MET A 40 2.02 0.59 2.45
C MET A 40 3.07 0.67 3.57
N ALA A 41 4.36 0.51 3.24
CA ALA A 41 5.44 0.53 4.22
C ALA A 41 5.57 1.86 4.98
N VAL A 42 5.21 3.00 4.37
CA VAL A 42 5.22 4.32 5.06
C VAL A 42 4.26 4.36 6.25
N HIS A 43 3.23 3.51 6.28
CA HIS A 43 2.29 3.42 7.39
C HIS A 43 2.78 2.52 8.54
N SER A 44 3.96 1.90 8.43
CA SER A 44 4.50 0.99 9.45
C SER A 44 4.62 1.59 10.85
N ILE A 45 4.83 2.90 10.95
CA ILE A 45 4.88 3.62 12.25
C ILE A 45 3.51 3.75 12.93
N ASN A 46 2.43 3.48 12.22
CA ASN A 46 1.06 3.49 12.73
C ASN A 46 0.22 2.39 12.02
N PRO A 47 0.22 1.16 12.55
CA PRO A 47 -0.47 0.01 11.93
C PRO A 47 -1.96 0.24 11.67
N LYS A 48 -2.64 1.05 12.48
CA LYS A 48 -4.05 1.41 12.23
C LYS A 48 -4.23 2.25 10.97
N SER A 49 -3.25 3.10 10.65
CA SER A 49 -3.25 3.85 9.40
C SER A 49 -3.00 2.95 8.19
N LEU A 50 -2.17 1.92 8.35
CA LEU A 50 -1.92 0.92 7.31
C LEU A 50 -3.21 0.14 6.99
N GLU A 51 -3.89 -0.35 8.03
CA GLU A 51 -5.18 -1.04 7.90
C GLU A 51 -6.22 -0.15 7.20
N ALA A 52 -6.34 1.11 7.62
CA ALA A 52 -7.27 2.05 7.01
C ALA A 52 -6.96 2.34 5.53
N HIS A 53 -5.68 2.52 5.18
CA HIS A 53 -5.26 2.69 3.78
C HIS A 53 -5.64 1.46 2.97
N ASN A 54 -5.26 0.26 3.43
CA ASN A 54 -5.55 -0.98 2.72
C ASN A 54 -7.05 -1.19 2.49
N ALA A 55 -7.89 -0.83 3.46
CA ALA A 55 -9.34 -0.91 3.34
C ALA A 55 -9.89 -0.02 2.22
N VAL A 56 -9.45 1.25 2.16
CA VAL A 56 -9.85 2.19 1.10
C VAL A 56 -9.33 1.75 -0.26
N TYR A 57 -8.05 1.38 -0.34
CA TYR A 57 -7.41 0.91 -1.57
C TYR A 57 -8.11 -0.34 -2.13
N SER A 58 -8.32 -1.35 -1.29
CA SER A 58 -8.99 -2.59 -1.68
C SER A 58 -10.42 -2.34 -2.15
N SER A 59 -11.16 -1.48 -1.43
CA SER A 59 -12.52 -1.09 -1.82
C SER A 59 -12.54 -0.39 -3.19
N ALA A 60 -11.63 0.56 -3.42
CA ALA A 60 -11.54 1.26 -4.70
C ALA A 60 -11.17 0.30 -5.84
N MET A 61 -10.19 -0.58 -5.63
CA MET A 61 -9.63 -1.44 -6.68
C MET A 61 -10.42 -2.73 -6.97
N THR A 62 -11.32 -3.14 -6.08
CA THR A 62 -12.13 -4.36 -6.26
C THR A 62 -13.64 -4.12 -6.16
N GLY A 63 -14.09 -3.06 -5.50
CA GLY A 63 -15.49 -2.85 -5.13
C GLY A 63 -16.36 -2.13 -6.15
N THR A 64 -15.81 -1.52 -7.20
CA THR A 64 -16.63 -0.83 -8.20
C THR A 64 -17.22 -1.82 -9.21
N ALA A 65 -18.50 -2.14 -9.08
CA ALA A 65 -19.18 -3.09 -9.98
C ALA A 65 -19.29 -2.60 -11.44
N SER A 66 -19.26 -1.28 -11.65
CA SER A 66 -19.46 -0.66 -12.98
C SER A 66 -18.17 -0.42 -13.75
N LEU A 67 -17.00 -0.65 -13.15
CA LEU A 67 -15.70 -0.46 -13.80
C LEU A 67 -14.94 -1.79 -13.83
N ARG A 68 -14.21 -2.04 -14.91
CA ARG A 68 -13.23 -3.12 -15.00
C ARG A 68 -11.97 -2.72 -14.25
N LYS A 69 -11.12 -3.69 -13.90
CA LYS A 69 -9.82 -3.43 -13.26
C LYS A 69 -9.02 -2.39 -14.04
N VAL A 70 -8.84 -2.60 -15.35
CA VAL A 70 -8.07 -1.70 -16.22
C VAL A 70 -8.61 -0.26 -16.23
N GLU A 71 -9.92 -0.05 -16.09
CA GLU A 71 -10.50 1.31 -16.07
C GLU A 71 -10.17 2.03 -14.77
N ARG A 72 -10.14 1.31 -13.64
CA ARG A 72 -9.70 1.88 -12.36
C ARG A 72 -8.23 2.25 -12.38
N GLU A 73 -7.38 1.38 -12.94
CA GLU A 73 -5.95 1.65 -13.11
C GLU A 73 -5.71 2.88 -14.02
N LEU A 74 -6.51 3.04 -15.08
CA LEU A 74 -6.43 4.22 -15.94
C LEU A 74 -6.81 5.51 -15.20
N ILE A 75 -7.85 5.46 -14.34
CA ILE A 75 -8.19 6.60 -13.48
C ILE A 75 -7.02 6.91 -12.53
N ALA A 76 -6.45 5.90 -11.88
CA ALA A 76 -5.31 6.07 -10.98
C ALA A 76 -4.11 6.71 -11.72
N LEU A 77 -3.78 6.21 -12.92
CA LEU A 77 -2.71 6.75 -13.75
C LEU A 77 -2.94 8.23 -14.10
N VAL A 78 -4.14 8.58 -14.60
CA VAL A 78 -4.45 9.97 -14.98
C VAL A 78 -4.38 10.88 -13.75
N VAL A 79 -4.94 10.48 -12.61
CA VAL A 79 -4.87 11.26 -11.36
C VAL A 79 -3.42 11.45 -10.91
N SER A 80 -2.56 10.43 -11.02
CA SER A 80 -1.13 10.57 -10.70
C SER A 80 -0.41 11.52 -11.64
N LEU A 81 -0.70 11.47 -12.95
CA LEU A 81 -0.12 12.38 -13.95
C LEU A 81 -0.51 13.83 -13.69
N GLU A 82 -1.80 14.10 -13.45
CA GLU A 82 -2.32 15.44 -13.15
C GLU A 82 -1.73 16.02 -11.85
N ASN A 83 -1.44 15.17 -10.86
CA ASN A 83 -0.82 15.59 -9.60
C ASN A 83 0.72 15.57 -9.64
N HIS A 84 1.34 15.22 -10.77
CA HIS A 84 2.78 15.03 -10.89
C HIS A 84 3.35 14.07 -9.83
N CYS A 85 2.59 13.04 -9.47
CA CYS A 85 3.00 12.02 -8.51
C CYS A 85 3.86 10.96 -9.22
N HIS A 86 5.17 10.97 -8.94
CA HIS A 86 6.14 10.12 -9.62
C HIS A 86 6.27 8.71 -9.04
N TYR A 87 6.01 8.56 -7.74
CA TYR A 87 5.97 7.26 -7.10
C TYR A 87 4.85 6.41 -7.72
#